data_AF-A0A3D8YFB4-F1
#
_entry.id   AF-A0A3D8YFB4-F1
#
_cell.length_a   1.000
_cell.length_b   1.000
_cell.length_c   1.000
_cell.angle_alpha   90.00
_cell.angle_beta   90.00
_cell.angle_gamma   90.00
#
_symmetry.space_group_name_H-M   'P 1'
#
loop_
_entity.id
_entity.type
_entity.pdbx_description
1 polymer ?
#
loop_
_entity_poly.entity_id
_entity_poly.type
_entity_poly.pdbx_seq_one_letter_code
_entity_poly.pdbx_strand_id
1 'polypeptide(L)' 'MIQDGIAGQLIALAENDLRVREILLTENSLSKGYNPKMEQVHRQNAAQLRVIISQIGWPTQARVGEKASDAA' A
#
# COMPACT_ATOMS: atom_id res chain seq x y z
N MET A 1 18.29 1.28 9.90
CA MET A 1 18.26 2.71 9.52
C MET A 1 16.82 3.14 9.26
N ILE A 2 16.50 4.44 9.20
CA ILE A 2 15.12 4.93 8.96
C ILE A 2 14.53 4.37 7.65
N GLN A 3 15.36 4.13 6.63
CA GLN A 3 14.96 3.57 5.34
C GLN A 3 14.47 2.11 5.40
N ASP A 4 15.08 1.27 6.25
CA ASP A 4 14.65 -0.13 6.41
C ASP A 4 13.23 -0.21 7.01
N GLY A 5 12.89 0.75 7.87
CA GLY A 5 11.55 0.88 8.46
C GLY A 5 10.49 1.31 7.44
N ILE A 6 10.81 2.30 6.59
CA ILE A 6 9.89 2.79 5.55
C ILE A 6 9.67 1.73 4.46
N ALA A 7 10.72 1.01 4.06
CA ALA A 7 10.60 -0.07 3.09
C ALA A 7 9.63 -1.16 3.58
N GLY A 8 9.75 -1.57 4.84
CA GLY A 8 8.83 -2.51 5.47
C GLY A 8 7.40 -1.99 5.55
N GLN A 9 7.20 -0.69 5.82
CA GLN A 9 5.88 -0.07 5.84
C GLN A 9 5.20 -0.12 4.47
N LEU A 10 5.89 0.26 3.39
CA LEU A 10 5.34 0.23 2.02
C LEU A 10 4.90 -1.19 1.64
N ILE A 11 5.77 -2.18 1.91
CA ILE A 11 5.46 -3.59 1.66
C ILE A 11 4.25 -4.04 2.46
N ALA A 12 4.15 -3.68 3.73
CA ALA A 12 3.01 -4.06 4.57
C ALA A 12 1.68 -3.43 4.11
N LEU A 13 1.71 -2.20 3.59
CA LEU A 13 0.53 -1.55 3.02
C LEU A 13 0.03 -2.29 1.77
N ALA A 14 0.96 -2.68 0.88
CA ALA A 14 0.64 -3.45 -0.32
C ALA A 14 0.15 -4.88 0.00
N GLU A 15 0.80 -5.57 0.95
CA GLU A 15 0.37 -6.91 1.40
C GLU A 15 -1.02 -6.89 2.05
N ASN A 16 -1.35 -5.82 2.80
CA ASN A 16 -2.69 -5.63 3.34
C ASN A 16 -3.73 -5.37 2.25
N ASP A 17 -3.41 -4.55 1.23
CA ASP A 17 -4.29 -4.32 0.08
C ASP A 17 -4.64 -5.62 -0.64
N LEU A 18 -3.61 -6.41 -0.97
CA LEU A 18 -3.75 -7.70 -1.63
C LEU A 18 -4.61 -8.66 -0.81
N ARG A 19 -4.36 -8.75 0.49
CA ARG A 19 -5.16 -9.62 1.39
C ARG A 19 -6.63 -9.23 1.41
N VAL A 20 -6.95 -7.93 1.53
CA VAL A 20 -8.35 -7.48 1.55
C VAL A 20 -9.00 -7.71 0.19
N ARG A 21 -8.26 -7.49 -0.90
CA ARG A 21 -8.72 -7.75 -2.26
C ARG A 21 -9.07 -9.22 -2.47
N GLU A 22 -8.20 -10.14 -2.06
CA GLU A 22 -8.42 -11.59 -2.16
C GLU A 22 -9.67 -12.01 -1.38
N ILE A 23 -9.84 -11.55 -0.14
CA ILE A 23 -11.04 -11.82 0.66
C ILE A 23 -12.30 -11.36 -0.10
N LEU A 24 -12.30 -10.13 -0.61
CA LEU A 24 -13.47 -9.58 -1.31
C LEU A 24 -13.76 -10.25 -2.65
N LEU A 25 -12.73 -10.77 -3.33
CA LEU A 25 -12.89 -11.61 -4.52
C LEU A 25 -13.51 -12.96 -4.15
N THR A 26 -13.07 -13.59 -3.06
CA THR A 26 -13.66 -14.86 -2.58
C THR A 26 -15.12 -14.71 -2.13
N GLU A 27 -15.48 -13.55 -1.60
CA GLU A 27 -16.86 -13.18 -1.24
C GLU A 27 -17.70 -12.74 -2.44
N ASN A 28 -17.14 -12.79 -3.65
CA ASN A 28 -17.72 -12.30 -4.90
C ASN A 28 -18.28 -10.86 -4.79
N SER A 29 -17.66 -10.06 -3.91
CA SER A 29 -18.11 -8.72 -3.50
C SER A 29 -17.29 -7.61 -4.15
N LEU A 30 -16.25 -7.97 -4.91
CA LEU A 30 -15.42 -7.05 -5.70
C LEU A 30 -15.80 -7.00 -7.18
N SER A 31 -16.64 -7.92 -7.66
CA SER A 31 -17.00 -8.06 -9.08
C SER A 31 -17.94 -6.96 -9.61
N LYS A 32 -18.46 -6.09 -8.74
CA LYS A 32 -19.41 -5.01 -9.07
C LYS A 32 -18.76 -3.63 -9.24
N GLY A 33 -17.42 -3.57 -9.29
CA GLY A 33 -16.68 -2.32 -9.36
C GLY A 33 -16.38 -1.74 -7.98
N TYR A 34 -17.16 -0.75 -7.55
CA TYR A 34 -16.91 -0.07 -6.27
C TYR A 34 -17.20 -0.96 -5.06
N ASN A 35 -16.25 -1.04 -4.14
CA ASN A 35 -16.42 -1.70 -2.84
C ASN A 35 -15.93 -0.76 -1.71
N PRO A 36 -16.81 -0.37 -0.76
CA PRO A 36 -16.46 0.55 0.33
C PRO A 36 -15.26 0.09 1.17
N LYS A 37 -15.08 -1.22 1.34
CA LYS A 37 -13.98 -1.79 2.12
C LYS A 37 -12.64 -1.66 1.39
N MET A 38 -12.61 -1.88 0.07
CA MET A 38 -11.40 -1.56 -0.71
C MET A 38 -11.13 -0.06 -0.76
N GLU A 39 -12.16 0.78 -0.90
CA GLU A 39 -11.95 2.23 -0.87
C GLU A 39 -11.31 2.68 0.44
N GLN A 40 -11.77 2.14 1.57
CA GLN A 40 -11.20 2.45 2.88
C GLN A 40 -9.70 2.09 2.94
N VAL A 41 -9.33 0.91 2.44
CA VAL A 41 -7.92 0.48 2.36
C VAL A 41 -7.11 1.42 1.49
N HIS A 42 -7.58 1.73 0.27
CA HIS A 42 -6.88 2.66 -0.62
C HIS A 42 -6.72 4.06 -0.01
N ARG A 43 -7.75 4.58 0.68
CA ARG A 43 -7.67 5.88 1.38
C ARG A 43 -6.64 5.87 2.50
N GLN A 44 -6.58 4.79 3.29
CA GLN A 44 -5.58 4.62 4.35
C GLN A 44 -4.17 4.52 3.76
N ASN A 45 -3.96 3.69 2.74
CA ASN A 45 -2.68 3.55 2.06
C ASN A 45 -2.21 4.89 1.46
N ALA A 46 -3.10 5.62 0.78
CA ALA A 46 -2.77 6.93 0.23
C ALA A 46 -2.44 7.97 1.31
N ALA A 47 -3.07 7.90 2.50
CA ALA A 47 -2.72 8.76 3.61
C ALA A 47 -1.31 8.45 4.15
N GLN A 48 -0.97 7.17 4.33
CA GLN A 48 0.35 6.75 4.78
C GLN A 48 1.44 7.07 3.75
N LEU A 49 1.17 6.85 2.46
CA LEU A 49 2.10 7.20 1.39
C LEU A 49 2.42 8.70 1.37
N ARG A 50 1.43 9.58 1.62
CA ARG A 50 1.68 11.03 1.76
C ARG A 50 2.60 11.36 2.93
N VAL A 51 2.45 10.66 4.06
CA VAL A 51 3.36 10.82 5.22
C VAL A 51 4.78 10.39 4.83
N ILE A 52 4.93 9.24 4.17
CA ILE A 52 6.24 8.76 3.69
C ILE A 52 6.87 9.76 2.71
N ILE A 53 6.10 10.26 1.74
CA ILE A 53 6.56 11.26 0.78
C ILE A 53 7.00 12.55 1.48
N SER A 54 6.32 12.97 2.54
CA SER A 54 6.72 14.15 3.32
C SER A 54 8.06 13.97 4.04
N GLN A 55 8.45 12.74 4.36
CA GLN A 55 9.70 12.42 5.07
C GLN A 55 10.87 12.21 4.12
N ILE A 56 10.65 11.49 3.01
CA ILE A 56 11.73 11.03 2.13
C ILE A 56 11.54 11.40 0.66
N GLY A 57 10.53 12.17 0.29
CA GLY A 57 10.12 12.34 -1.11
C GLY A 57 9.54 11.05 -1.70
N TRP A 58 9.40 10.99 -3.03
CA TRP A 58 8.89 9.78 -3.68
C TRP A 58 9.81 8.57 -3.36
N PRO A 59 9.26 7.42 -2.92
CA PRO A 59 10.04 6.25 -2.49
C PRO A 59 10.56 5.47 -3.71
N THR A 60 11.52 6.04 -4.43
CA THR A 60 12.17 5.37 -5.58
C THR A 60 12.98 4.15 -5.13
N GLN A 61 13.26 3.24 -6.07
CA GLN A 61 14.11 2.06 -5.84
C GLN A 61 15.44 2.40 -5.15
N ALA A 62 16.08 3.52 -5.52
CA ALA A 62 17.34 3.97 -4.92
C ALA A 62 17.22 4.38 -3.44
N ARG A 63 16.01 4.65 -2.94
CA ARG A 63 15.75 5.09 -1.55
C ARG A 63 15.30 3.96 -0.64
N VAL A 64 14.48 3.04 -1.16
CA VAL A 64 13.78 2.02 -0.36
C VAL A 64 13.97 0.59 -0.87
N GLY A 65 14.70 0.41 -1.96
CA GLY A 65 14.83 -0.86 -2.66
C GLY A 65 13.67 -1.13 -3.64
N GLU A 66 13.89 -2.06 -4.56
CA GLU A 66 12.94 -2.42 -5.63
C GLU A 66 11.55 -2.78 -5.09
N LYS A 67 11.49 -3.79 -4.21
CA LYS A 67 10.21 -4.30 -3.66
C LYS A 67 9.35 -3.21 -3.00
N ALA A 68 9.97 -2.30 -2.26
CA ALA A 68 9.23 -1.24 -1.57
C ALA A 68 8.85 -0.09 -2.52
N SER A 69 9.67 0.19 -3.53
CA SER A 69 9.34 1.16 -4.57
C SER A 69 8.16 0.69 -5.43
N ASP A 70 8.06 -0.61 -5.71
CA ASP A 70 6.93 -1.18 -6.46
C ASP A 70 5.64 -1.25 -5.61
N ALA A 71 5.78 -1.23 -4.28
CA ALA A 71 4.67 -1.24 -3.34
C ALA A 71 4.05 0.16 -3.11
N ALA A 72 4.70 1.23 -3.59
CA ALA A 72 4.29 2.62 -3.39
C ALA A 72 3.47 3.17 -4.56
#